data_AF-A0A961SUG5-F1
#
_entry.id   AF-A0A961SUG5-F1
#
_cell.length_a   1.000
_cell.length_b   1.000
_cell.length_c   1.000
_cell.angle_alpha   90.00
_cell.angle_beta   90.00
_cell.angle_gamma   90.00
#
_symmetry.space_group_name_H-M   'P 1'
#
loop_
_entity.id
_entity.type
_entity.pdbx_description
1 polymer ?
#
loop_
_entity_poly.entity_id
_entity_poly.type
_entity_poly.pdbx_seq_one_letter_code
_entity_poly.pdbx_strand_id
1 'polypeptide(L)' 'MNKIRIVFTAAAFAAAAFGSTGNAYAWGCIAVSENGTYGYSYNYDDQDDAVDRALSECATRATTDQTCEITECDPDS' A
#
# COMPACT_ATOMS: atom_id res chain seq x y z
N MET A 1 -13.48 -63.74 4.40
CA MET A 1 -12.71 -63.16 3.29
C MET A 1 -13.68 -62.67 2.22
N ASN A 2 -13.83 -61.36 2.05
CA ASN A 2 -14.53 -60.81 0.90
C ASN A 2 -13.75 -59.59 0.39
N LYS A 3 -13.29 -59.67 -0.85
CA LYS A 3 -12.45 -58.67 -1.51
C LYS A 3 -13.37 -57.60 -2.10
N ILE A 4 -13.46 -56.44 -1.47
CA ILE A 4 -14.19 -55.29 -2.04
C ILE A 4 -13.16 -54.29 -2.57
N ARG A 5 -13.33 -54.00 -3.85
CA ARG A 5 -12.42 -53.28 -4.75
C ARG A 5 -12.31 -51.81 -4.34
N ILE A 6 -11.08 -51.32 -4.30
CA ILE A 6 -10.75 -49.90 -4.08
C ILE A 6 -11.33 -49.11 -5.26
N VAL A 7 -12.35 -48.30 -4.99
CA VAL A 7 -12.83 -47.28 -5.94
C VAL A 7 -12.17 -45.97 -5.54
N PHE A 8 -11.10 -45.60 -6.25
CA PHE A 8 -10.52 -44.26 -6.20
C PHE A 8 -11.55 -43.29 -6.76
N THR A 9 -12.31 -42.64 -5.88
CA THR A 9 -13.21 -41.55 -6.27
C THR A 9 -12.34 -40.31 -6.35
N ALA A 10 -12.09 -39.82 -7.57
CA ALA A 10 -11.28 -38.63 -7.82
C ALA A 10 -11.91 -37.43 -7.11
N ALA A 11 -11.21 -36.89 -6.12
CA ALA A 11 -11.57 -35.65 -5.47
C ALA A 11 -11.28 -34.49 -6.44
N ALA A 12 -12.32 -33.98 -7.09
CA ALA A 12 -12.22 -32.73 -7.84
C ALA A 12 -12.33 -31.55 -6.85
N PHE A 13 -11.19 -31.10 -6.32
CA PHE A 13 -11.09 -29.81 -5.64
C PHE A 13 -11.20 -28.71 -6.70
N ALA A 14 -12.41 -28.20 -6.91
CA ALA A 14 -12.61 -26.95 -7.63
C ALA A 14 -12.17 -25.80 -6.72
N ALA A 15 -10.88 -25.45 -6.76
CA ALA A 15 -10.38 -24.23 -6.15
C ALA A 15 -10.85 -23.04 -6.98
N ALA A 16 -11.94 -22.39 -6.56
CA ALA A 16 -12.32 -21.08 -7.07
C ALA A 16 -11.25 -20.08 -6.59
N ALA A 17 -10.38 -19.66 -7.51
CA ALA A 17 -9.47 -18.55 -7.27
C ALA A 17 -10.29 -17.25 -7.24
N PHE A 18 -10.75 -16.88 -6.05
CA PHE A 18 -11.20 -15.52 -5.80
C PHE A 18 -9.95 -14.64 -5.74
N GLY A 19 -9.50 -14.16 -6.91
CA GLY A 19 -8.57 -13.05 -6.97
C GLY A 19 -9.28 -11.82 -6.42
N SER A 20 -8.84 -11.30 -5.28
CA SER A 20 -9.32 -10.02 -4.78
C SER A 20 -8.91 -8.93 -5.77
N THR A 21 -9.86 -8.41 -6.53
CA THR A 21 -9.73 -7.07 -7.16
C THR A 21 -9.75 -6.03 -6.05
N GLY A 22 -8.61 -5.86 -5.38
CA GLY A 22 -8.36 -4.65 -4.61
C GLY A 22 -8.28 -3.47 -5.57
N ASN A 23 -8.75 -2.29 -5.15
CA ASN A 23 -8.48 -1.08 -5.90
C ASN A 23 -6.97 -0.89 -5.92
N ALA A 24 -6.37 -0.74 -7.10
CA ALA A 24 -4.99 -0.32 -7.23
C ALA A 24 -4.96 1.18 -6.91
N TYR A 25 -4.56 1.51 -5.68
CA TYR A 25 -4.33 2.88 -5.29
C TYR A 25 -2.95 3.33 -5.76
N ALA A 26 -2.83 4.60 -6.12
CA ALA A 26 -1.59 5.27 -6.44
C ALA A 26 -1.46 6.48 -5.51
N TRP A 27 -1.26 6.22 -4.22
CA TRP A 27 -1.20 7.27 -3.22
C TRP A 27 -0.07 8.25 -3.50
N GLY A 28 -0.40 9.53 -3.40
CA GLY A 28 0.54 10.63 -3.35
C GLY A 28 0.20 11.56 -2.21
N CYS A 29 1.23 12.04 -1.50
CA CYS A 29 1.07 12.94 -0.36
C CYS A 29 2.00 14.14 -0.47
N ILE A 30 1.59 15.26 0.11
CA ILE A 30 2.38 16.48 0.25
C ILE A 30 2.57 16.76 1.74
N ALA A 31 3.83 16.95 2.14
CA ALA A 31 4.21 17.42 3.46
C ALA A 31 4.79 18.83 3.38
N VAL A 32 4.44 19.71 4.31
CA VAL A 32 4.90 21.10 4.34
C VAL A 32 5.38 21.47 5.75
N SER A 33 6.47 22.21 5.85
CA SER A 33 6.94 22.83 7.09
C SER A 33 6.41 24.26 7.25
N GLU A 34 6.46 24.78 8.47
CA GLU A 34 6.10 26.16 8.81
C GLU A 34 6.84 27.24 7.97
N ASN A 35 8.03 26.95 7.46
CA ASN A 35 8.82 27.86 6.63
C ASN A 35 8.66 27.62 5.13
N GLY A 36 7.75 26.73 4.73
CA GLY A 36 7.44 26.42 3.34
C GLY A 36 8.38 25.40 2.69
N THR A 37 9.23 24.71 3.46
CA THR A 37 9.91 23.52 2.94
C THR A 37 8.88 22.45 2.66
N TYR A 38 8.98 21.76 1.53
CA TYR A 38 8.02 20.73 1.16
C TYR A 38 8.68 19.41 0.75
N GLY A 39 7.94 18.34 0.98
CA GLY A 39 8.23 16.98 0.54
C GLY A 39 7.01 16.38 -0.16
N TYR A 40 7.25 15.43 -1.05
CA TYR A 40 6.18 14.78 -1.81
C TYR A 40 6.41 13.29 -2.01
N SER A 41 5.35 12.58 -2.31
CA SER A 41 5.33 11.19 -2.74
C SER A 41 4.27 10.98 -3.82
N TYR A 42 4.43 9.94 -4.65
CA TYR A 42 3.52 9.60 -5.75
C TYR A 42 3.62 8.11 -6.05
N ASN A 43 2.55 7.53 -6.62
CA ASN A 43 2.51 6.14 -7.08
C ASN A 43 2.87 5.10 -6.00
N TYR A 44 2.38 5.28 -4.78
CA TYR A 44 2.49 4.28 -3.71
C TYR A 44 1.23 3.42 -3.61
N ASP A 45 1.40 2.12 -3.43
CA ASP A 45 0.27 1.19 -3.25
C ASP A 45 -0.42 1.37 -1.87
N ASP A 46 0.30 1.95 -0.91
CA ASP A 46 -0.09 2.14 0.48
C ASP A 46 0.02 3.61 0.91
N GLN A 47 -0.98 4.07 1.69
CA GLN A 47 -1.04 5.46 2.14
C GLN A 47 0.05 5.79 3.15
N ASP A 48 0.36 4.88 4.07
CA ASP A 48 1.34 5.11 5.13
C ASP A 48 2.74 5.23 4.54
N ASP A 49 3.07 4.38 3.55
CA ASP A 49 4.33 4.49 2.81
C ASP A 49 4.45 5.84 2.07
N ALA A 50 3.34 6.33 1.49
CA ALA A 50 3.29 7.64 0.83
C ALA A 50 3.51 8.79 1.83
N VAL A 51 2.90 8.71 3.02
CA VAL A 51 3.04 9.69 4.10
C VAL A 51 4.49 9.72 4.60
N ASP A 52 5.07 8.57 4.93
CA ASP A 52 6.43 8.46 5.43
C ASP A 52 7.43 9.03 4.43
N ARG A 53 7.24 8.73 3.14
CA ARG A 53 8.08 9.25 2.07
C ARG A 53 8.00 10.78 1.96
N ALA A 54 6.81 11.37 2.03
CA ALA A 54 6.61 12.82 1.93
C ALA A 54 7.19 13.55 3.15
N LEU A 55 6.94 13.04 4.36
CA LEU A 55 7.50 13.58 5.61
C LEU A 55 9.02 13.50 5.62
N SER A 56 9.59 12.36 5.22
CA SER A 56 11.05 12.16 5.14
C SER A 56 11.71 13.14 4.17
N GLU A 57 11.08 13.39 3.02
CA GLU A 57 11.59 14.38 2.05
C GLU A 57 11.55 15.80 2.59
N CYS A 58 10.43 16.17 3.22
CA CYS A 58 10.29 17.48 3.86
C CYS A 58 11.36 17.65 4.94
N ALA A 59 11.51 16.67 5.84
CA ALA A 59 12.49 16.71 6.93
C ALA A 59 13.93 16.78 6.42
N THR A 60 14.27 16.06 5.34
CA THR A 60 15.61 16.10 4.72
C THR A 60 15.94 17.50 4.18
N ARG A 61 14.93 18.24 3.73
CA ARG A 61 15.07 19.58 3.18
C ARG A 61 14.93 20.68 4.24
N ALA A 62 14.45 20.34 5.42
CA ALA A 62 14.20 21.30 6.48
C ALA A 62 15.50 21.59 7.25
N THR A 63 15.76 22.87 7.55
CA THR A 63 16.90 23.31 8.36
C THR A 63 16.45 23.52 9.80
N THR A 64 17.06 22.81 10.77
CA THR A 64 16.91 22.89 12.25
C THR A 64 15.51 23.23 12.82
N ASP A 65 14.96 22.30 13.62
CA ASP A 65 13.74 22.39 14.43
C ASP A 65 12.40 22.60 13.70
N GLN A 66 12.40 22.53 12.38
CA GLN A 66 11.17 22.59 11.59
C GLN A 66 10.36 21.29 11.71
N THR A 67 9.07 21.43 11.99
CA THR A 67 8.12 20.32 11.95
C THR A 67 7.50 20.25 10.55
N CYS A 68 7.43 19.04 9.98
CA CYS A 68 6.75 18.76 8.72
C CYS A 68 5.41 18.08 9.00
N GLU A 69 4.35 18.56 8.35
CA GLU A 69 2.99 18.02 8.48
C GLU A 69 2.39 17.70 7.11
N ILE A 70 1.57 16.66 7.04
CA ILE A 70 0.82 16.31 5.81
C ILE A 70 -0.29 17.32 5.59
N THR A 71 -0.30 17.95 4.42
CA THR A 71 -1.35 18.89 4.00
C THR A 71 -2.34 18.27 3.02
N GLU A 72 -1.90 17.28 2.26
CA GLU A 72 -2.70 16.61 1.23
C GLU A 72 -2.25 15.16 1.05
N CYS A 73 -3.21 14.26 0.85
CA CYS A 73 -2.97 12.88 0.40
C CYS A 73 -4.12 12.45 -0.51
N ASP A 74 -3.80 12.00 -1.72
CA ASP A 74 -4.75 11.58 -2.76
C ASP A 74 -4.45 10.13 -3.19
N PRO A 75 -5.46 9.23 -3.23
CA PRO A 75 -5.29 7.84 -3.65
C PRO A 75 -5.04 7.64 -5.15
N ASP A 76 -5.12 8.67 -5.99
CA ASP A 76 -5.07 8.63 -7.46
C ASP A 76 -4.00 9.62 -8.04
N SER A 77 -2.76 9.58 -7.52
CA SER A 77 -1.63 10.49 -7.85
C SER A 77 -0.54 9.95 -8.79
#